data_AF-A0A498NSH3-F1
#
_entry.id   AF-A0A498NSH3-F1
#
_cell.length_a   1.000
_cell.length_b   1.000
_cell.length_c   1.000
_cell.angle_alpha   90.00
_cell.angle_beta   90.00
_cell.angle_gamma   90.00
#
_symmetry.space_group_name_H-M   'P 1'
#
loop_
_entity.id
_entity.type
_entity.pdbx_description
1 polymer ?
#
loop_
_entity_poly.entity_id
_entity_poly.type
_entity_poly.pdbx_seq_one_letter_code
_entity_poly.pdbx_strand_id
1 'polypeptide(L)'
;MKDDLKEDLDSYIKQHLQKKVKLVRNEKREGLIRGRMIGASHATGEVLVFLDSHCEVNEAWLQPLLTPIKENRKTVVCPVIDIISADTLVYSPSPIVRGGFNWGLHFKWDPVPMSELNSPDGSIRSPTMAGGLFAMDRNYFYELGQYDRGMDIWGGENLEISFREQYFALRPELRNRDYGDISERVAIRKRLQCHSFKWYLDNIYPEMQVSSPHKPQQPVFINKGLKRPKVLQRGRLRNVLSDKCLVAQGRPSQKGGAVVVRDCDPQDPEQEWAYDEEHELILAGLLCLDMSEIRSSDPPRLMKCHGSGGSQQWTLGKNNWLYQVSVGQCLAVVDPLSIKGYVTMAICDDSRSQQWQLDG
;
A
#
# COMPACT_ATOMS: atom_id res chain seq x y z
N MET A 1 -8.15 -1.36 -25.07
CA MET A 1 -7.47 -2.64 -24.81
C MET A 1 -6.40 -2.78 -25.87
N LYS A 2 -5.16 -3.06 -25.52
CA LYS A 2 -4.07 -3.20 -26.51
C LYS A 2 -4.38 -4.40 -27.43
N ASP A 3 -3.97 -4.34 -28.70
CA ASP A 3 -4.40 -5.31 -29.71
C ASP A 3 -3.77 -6.70 -29.51
N ASP A 4 -2.56 -6.75 -28.96
CA ASP A 4 -1.85 -7.96 -28.54
C ASP A 4 -2.62 -8.81 -27.49
N LEU A 5 -3.51 -8.19 -26.72
CA LEU A 5 -4.33 -8.88 -25.70
C LEU A 5 -5.64 -9.46 -26.26
N LYS A 6 -5.89 -9.33 -27.57
CA LYS A 6 -7.06 -9.86 -28.25
C LYS A 6 -6.73 -11.20 -28.91
N GLU A 7 -6.86 -11.29 -30.23
CA GLU A 7 -6.75 -12.53 -31.01
C GLU A 7 -5.35 -13.15 -30.94
N ASP A 8 -4.30 -12.33 -30.81
CA ASP A 8 -2.92 -12.79 -30.67
C ASP A 8 -2.73 -13.62 -29.40
N LEU A 9 -3.22 -13.13 -28.26
CA LEU A 9 -3.19 -13.86 -26.99
C LEU A 9 -4.03 -15.13 -27.04
N ASP A 10 -5.23 -15.07 -27.64
CA ASP A 10 -6.08 -16.26 -27.82
C ASP A 10 -5.36 -17.35 -28.62
N SER A 11 -4.68 -16.93 -29.69
CA SER A 11 -3.91 -17.82 -30.57
C SER A 11 -2.71 -18.42 -29.84
N TYR A 12 -1.97 -17.60 -29.10
CA TYR A 12 -0.81 -18.06 -28.32
C TYR A 12 -1.21 -19.10 -27.26
N ILE A 13 -2.26 -18.84 -26.48
CA ILE A 13 -2.75 -19.79 -25.45
C ILE A 13 -3.23 -21.08 -26.11
N LYS A 14 -3.95 -20.98 -27.23
CA LYS A 14 -4.41 -22.15 -27.99
C LYS A 14 -3.27 -22.97 -28.57
N GLN A 15 -2.16 -22.36 -28.96
CA GLN A 15 -1.06 -23.11 -29.58
C GLN A 15 -0.12 -23.71 -28.53
N HIS A 16 0.09 -23.03 -27.40
CA HIS A 16 1.16 -23.37 -26.48
C HIS A 16 0.71 -23.84 -25.08
N LEU A 17 -0.48 -23.47 -24.61
CA LEU A 17 -0.82 -23.56 -23.16
C LEU A 17 -2.16 -24.26 -22.84
N GLN A 18 -2.88 -24.81 -23.83
CA GLN A 18 -4.26 -25.33 -23.69
C GLN A 18 -4.52 -26.29 -22.52
N LYS A 19 -3.53 -27.08 -22.11
CA LYS A 19 -3.73 -28.13 -21.10
C LYS A 19 -3.97 -27.58 -19.70
N LYS A 20 -3.41 -26.41 -19.37
CA LYS A 20 -3.41 -25.88 -18.00
C LYS A 20 -3.89 -24.42 -17.90
N VAL A 21 -3.91 -23.67 -19.01
CA VAL A 21 -4.27 -22.25 -19.01
C VAL A 21 -5.65 -22.07 -19.66
N LYS A 22 -6.52 -21.32 -18.99
CA LYS A 22 -7.82 -20.89 -19.50
C LYS A 22 -7.87 -19.37 -19.48
N LEU A 23 -8.33 -18.77 -20.58
CA LEU A 23 -8.58 -17.33 -20.67
C LEU A 23 -10.09 -17.07 -20.53
N VAL A 24 -10.44 -16.15 -19.63
CA VAL A 24 -11.81 -15.67 -19.43
C VAL A 24 -11.84 -14.19 -19.76
N ARG A 25 -12.78 -13.78 -20.63
CA ARG A 25 -12.95 -12.39 -21.06
C ARG A 25 -14.25 -11.83 -20.48
N ASN A 26 -14.16 -10.66 -19.85
CA ASN A 26 -15.34 -9.94 -19.36
C ASN A 26 -15.93 -9.07 -20.46
N GLU A 27 -17.25 -8.94 -20.50
CA GLU A 27 -17.96 -8.09 -21.45
C GLU A 27 -17.79 -6.58 -21.16
N LYS A 28 -17.57 -6.24 -19.88
CA LYS A 28 -17.36 -4.87 -19.41
C LYS A 28 -16.20 -4.79 -18.41
N ARG A 29 -15.81 -3.55 -18.07
CA ARG A 29 -14.78 -3.31 -17.06
C ARG A 29 -15.32 -3.59 -15.66
N GLU A 30 -14.92 -4.74 -15.12
CA GLU A 30 -15.34 -5.21 -13.79
C GLU A 30 -14.46 -4.68 -12.64
N GLY A 31 -13.23 -4.24 -12.94
CA GLY A 31 -12.25 -3.91 -11.89
C GLY A 31 -11.57 -5.15 -11.30
N LEU A 32 -10.57 -4.94 -10.46
CA LEU A 32 -9.72 -6.01 -9.91
C LEU A 32 -10.55 -7.01 -9.09
N ILE A 33 -11.40 -6.50 -8.22
CA ILE A 33 -12.13 -7.26 -7.20
C ILE A 33 -13.13 -8.22 -7.86
N ARG A 34 -14.00 -7.70 -8.72
CA ARG A 34 -14.96 -8.51 -9.48
C ARG A 34 -14.25 -9.42 -10.48
N GLY A 35 -13.16 -8.97 -11.09
CA GLY A 35 -12.31 -9.81 -11.95
C GLY A 35 -11.79 -11.06 -11.22
N ARG A 36 -11.30 -10.91 -9.99
CA ARG A 36 -10.86 -12.04 -9.14
C ARG A 36 -12.01 -12.98 -8.79
N MET A 37 -13.18 -12.46 -8.43
CA MET A 37 -14.36 -13.28 -8.14
C MET A 37 -14.84 -14.07 -9.36
N ILE A 38 -14.83 -13.45 -10.55
CA ILE A 38 -15.15 -14.13 -11.80
C ILE A 38 -14.15 -15.26 -12.05
N GLY A 39 -12.84 -14.98 -11.95
CA GLY A 39 -11.80 -16.01 -12.07
C GLY A 39 -11.99 -17.16 -11.07
N ALA A 40 -12.27 -16.85 -9.80
CA ALA A 40 -12.54 -17.83 -8.75
C ALA A 40 -13.78 -18.70 -9.04
N SER A 41 -14.78 -18.16 -9.74
CA SER A 41 -15.99 -18.91 -10.12
C SER A 41 -15.73 -19.97 -11.20
N HIS A 42 -14.72 -19.76 -12.06
CA HIS A 42 -14.29 -20.71 -13.07
C HIS A 42 -13.23 -21.72 -12.58
N ALA A 43 -12.64 -21.48 -11.40
CA ALA A 43 -11.61 -22.34 -10.83
C ALA A 43 -12.21 -23.59 -10.18
N THR A 44 -11.61 -24.74 -10.46
CA THR A 44 -12.04 -26.06 -9.93
C THR A 44 -11.07 -26.65 -8.90
N GLY A 45 -9.90 -26.03 -8.70
CA GLY A 45 -8.92 -26.48 -7.71
C GLY A 45 -9.43 -26.36 -6.27
N GLU A 46 -8.85 -27.14 -5.36
CA GLU A 46 -9.17 -27.08 -3.93
C GLU A 46 -8.70 -25.77 -3.30
N VAL A 47 -7.54 -25.27 -3.74
CA VAL A 47 -6.95 -24.01 -3.28
C VAL A 47 -6.99 -22.99 -4.42
N LEU A 48 -7.44 -21.78 -4.11
CA LEU A 48 -7.31 -20.62 -4.97
C LEU A 48 -5.97 -19.94 -4.67
N VAL A 49 -5.19 -19.64 -5.70
CA VAL A 49 -3.98 -18.84 -5.61
C VAL A 49 -4.16 -17.64 -6.53
N PHE A 50 -4.15 -16.45 -5.95
CA PHE A 50 -4.23 -15.19 -6.67
C PHE A 50 -2.82 -14.64 -6.88
N LEU A 51 -2.53 -14.22 -8.11
CA LEU A 51 -1.31 -13.55 -8.51
C LEU A 51 -1.68 -12.37 -9.40
N ASP A 52 -0.88 -11.32 -9.34
CA ASP A 52 -0.99 -10.22 -10.30
C ASP A 52 -0.37 -10.63 -11.64
N SER A 53 -0.79 -9.98 -12.72
CA SER A 53 -0.41 -10.35 -14.10
C SER A 53 1.05 -10.03 -14.44
N HIS A 54 1.82 -9.52 -13.49
CA HIS A 54 3.18 -9.02 -13.63
C HIS A 54 4.05 -9.52 -12.46
N CYS A 55 3.91 -10.81 -12.15
CA CYS A 55 4.72 -11.50 -11.14
C CYS A 55 5.60 -12.56 -11.80
N GLU A 56 6.81 -12.73 -11.25
CA GLU A 56 7.66 -13.89 -11.48
C GLU A 56 7.73 -14.69 -10.18
N VAL A 57 7.56 -16.00 -10.25
CA VAL A 57 7.51 -16.87 -9.07
C VAL A 57 8.84 -17.56 -8.88
N ASN A 58 9.29 -17.66 -7.63
CA ASN A 58 10.56 -18.31 -7.28
C ASN A 58 10.44 -19.85 -7.33
N GLU A 59 11.57 -20.55 -7.26
CA GLU A 59 11.58 -22.00 -7.13
C GLU A 59 10.88 -22.45 -5.84
N ALA A 60 10.11 -23.55 -5.94
CA ALA A 60 9.37 -24.12 -4.82
C ALA A 60 8.46 -23.13 -4.06
N TRP A 61 7.98 -22.06 -4.72
CA TRP A 61 7.12 -21.05 -4.10
C TRP A 61 5.74 -21.58 -3.66
N LEU A 62 5.22 -22.61 -4.32
CA LEU A 62 3.84 -23.06 -4.14
C LEU A 62 3.67 -23.98 -2.93
N GLN A 63 4.60 -24.91 -2.70
CA GLN A 63 4.47 -25.89 -1.62
C GLN A 63 4.38 -25.24 -0.22
N PRO A 64 5.18 -24.22 0.12
CA PRO A 64 5.06 -23.49 1.39
C PRO A 64 3.71 -22.77 1.55
N LEU A 65 3.06 -22.38 0.45
CA LEU A 65 1.71 -21.79 0.50
C LEU A 65 0.63 -22.84 0.78
N LEU A 66 0.78 -24.04 0.22
CA LEU A 66 -0.23 -25.10 0.31
C LEU A 66 -0.17 -25.86 1.64
N THR A 67 1.01 -26.02 2.24
CA THR A 67 1.18 -26.82 3.48
C THR A 67 0.33 -26.30 4.64
N PRO A 68 0.34 -25.00 5.01
CA PRO A 68 -0.48 -24.51 6.12
C PRO A 68 -1.99 -24.58 5.85
N ILE A 69 -2.39 -24.49 4.57
CA ILE A 69 -3.80 -24.61 4.15
C ILE A 69 -4.27 -26.07 4.29
N LYS A 70 -3.39 -27.02 3.97
CA LYS A 70 -3.66 -28.44 4.15
C LYS A 70 -3.83 -28.80 5.63
N GLU A 71 -3.01 -28.22 6.51
CA GLU A 71 -3.09 -28.43 7.95
C GLU A 71 -4.33 -27.77 8.56
N ASN A 72 -4.66 -26.56 8.11
CA ASN A 72 -5.87 -25.86 8.51
C ASN A 72 -6.47 -25.10 7.32
N ARG A 73 -7.62 -25.61 6.86
CA ARG A 73 -8.39 -25.06 5.73
C ARG A 73 -8.73 -23.57 5.88
N LYS A 74 -8.81 -23.06 7.11
CA LYS A 74 -9.13 -21.66 7.40
C LYS A 74 -7.90 -20.74 7.38
N THR A 75 -6.72 -21.26 7.09
CA THR A 75 -5.51 -20.46 6.93
C THR A 75 -5.49 -19.79 5.56
N VAL A 76 -5.20 -18.49 5.54
CA VAL A 76 -4.88 -17.73 4.33
C VAL A 76 -3.39 -17.45 4.37
N VAL A 77 -2.67 -17.79 3.30
CA VAL A 77 -1.21 -17.69 3.24
C VAL A 77 -0.81 -16.70 2.16
N CYS A 78 0.08 -15.77 2.50
CA CYS A 78 0.66 -14.83 1.54
C CYS A 78 2.14 -15.17 1.34
N PRO A 79 2.67 -15.16 0.09
CA PRO A 79 4.11 -15.21 -0.12
C PRO A 79 4.77 -13.90 0.34
N VAL A 80 6.08 -13.94 0.60
CA VAL A 80 6.89 -12.71 0.61
C VAL A 80 6.84 -12.11 -0.79
N ILE A 81 6.61 -10.80 -0.88
CA ILE A 81 6.50 -10.09 -2.15
C ILE A 81 7.82 -9.34 -2.36
N ASP A 82 8.69 -9.90 -3.17
CA ASP A 82 9.95 -9.30 -3.58
C ASP A 82 9.76 -8.27 -4.69
N ILE A 83 10.77 -7.43 -4.90
CA ILE A 83 10.69 -6.29 -5.82
C ILE A 83 11.35 -6.68 -7.14
N ILE A 84 10.65 -6.46 -8.25
CA ILE A 84 11.21 -6.49 -9.60
C ILE A 84 11.19 -5.07 -10.15
N SER A 85 12.35 -4.58 -10.58
CA SER A 85 12.46 -3.26 -11.21
C SER A 85 11.62 -3.18 -12.48
N ALA A 86 10.73 -2.20 -12.56
CA ALA A 86 9.95 -1.96 -13.77
C ALA A 86 10.82 -1.52 -14.96
N ASP A 87 11.98 -0.90 -14.70
CA ASP A 87 12.87 -0.37 -15.72
C ASP A 87 13.96 -1.36 -16.15
N THR A 88 14.53 -2.09 -15.17
CA THR A 88 15.69 -2.97 -15.40
C THR A 88 15.39 -4.45 -15.31
N LEU A 89 14.19 -4.83 -14.85
CA LEU A 89 13.78 -6.19 -14.51
C LEU A 89 14.69 -6.88 -13.48
N VAL A 90 15.53 -6.12 -12.76
CA VAL A 90 16.37 -6.66 -11.70
C VAL A 90 15.49 -7.05 -10.52
N TYR A 91 15.63 -8.30 -10.08
CA TYR A 91 15.04 -8.85 -8.88
C TYR A 91 15.81 -8.38 -7.63
N SER A 92 15.10 -7.99 -6.59
CA SER A 92 15.65 -7.59 -5.29
C SER A 92 14.79 -8.14 -4.15
N PRO A 93 15.40 -8.84 -3.17
CA PRO A 93 14.64 -9.39 -2.05
C PRO A 93 14.06 -8.29 -1.16
N SER A 94 12.83 -8.47 -0.69
CA SER A 94 12.21 -7.61 0.31
C SER A 94 12.77 -7.92 1.71
N PRO A 95 12.88 -6.91 2.60
CA PRO A 95 13.05 -7.19 4.02
C PRO A 95 11.90 -8.05 4.56
N ILE A 96 12.16 -8.79 5.64
CA ILE A 96 11.13 -9.55 6.35
C ILE A 96 10.23 -8.55 7.09
N VAL A 97 9.03 -8.38 6.54
CA VAL A 97 7.99 -7.47 7.04
C VAL A 97 6.66 -8.19 7.09
N ARG A 98 5.72 -7.64 7.86
CA ARG A 98 4.33 -8.07 7.85
C ARG A 98 3.41 -6.92 7.48
N GLY A 99 2.22 -7.23 7.00
CA GLY A 99 1.21 -6.25 6.65
C GLY A 99 0.58 -5.64 7.90
N GLY A 100 0.53 -4.32 7.94
CA GLY A 100 -0.20 -3.52 8.90
C GLY A 100 -1.11 -2.52 8.21
N PHE A 101 -1.65 -1.60 9.00
CA PHE A 101 -2.41 -0.46 8.51
C PHE A 101 -2.34 0.68 9.51
N ASN A 102 -2.63 1.88 9.04
CA ASN A 102 -2.80 3.05 9.90
C ASN A 102 -4.29 3.35 10.14
N TRP A 103 -4.55 4.30 11.03
CA TRP A 103 -5.92 4.70 11.38
C TRP A 103 -6.70 5.35 10.23
N GLY A 104 -6.03 5.71 9.13
CA GLY A 104 -6.65 6.10 7.87
C GLY A 104 -7.12 4.93 6.99
N LEU A 105 -6.84 3.68 7.39
CA LEU A 105 -7.00 2.46 6.59
C LEU A 105 -6.16 2.44 5.32
N HIS A 106 -4.94 2.97 5.38
CA HIS A 106 -3.96 2.69 4.35
C HIS A 106 -3.08 1.52 4.80
N PHE A 107 -2.81 0.61 3.87
CA PHE A 107 -1.87 -0.46 4.08
C PHE A 107 -0.47 0.10 4.33
N LYS A 108 0.28 -0.52 5.24
CA LYS A 108 1.69 -0.24 5.47
C LYS A 108 2.43 -1.55 5.76
N TRP A 109 3.74 -1.53 5.56
CA TRP A 109 4.62 -2.60 6.00
C TRP A 109 5.13 -2.29 7.41
N ASP A 110 5.00 -3.26 8.31
CA ASP A 110 5.54 -3.20 9.66
C ASP A 110 6.69 -4.19 9.85
N PRO A 111 7.66 -3.88 10.73
CA PRO A 111 8.66 -4.85 11.13
C PRO A 111 8.01 -6.03 11.85
N VAL A 112 8.59 -7.21 11.69
CA VAL A 112 8.15 -8.42 12.38
C VAL A 112 8.66 -8.41 13.83
N PRO A 113 7.80 -8.59 14.84
CA PRO A 113 8.22 -8.70 16.23
C PRO A 113 9.19 -9.87 16.44
N MET A 114 10.18 -9.70 17.31
CA MET A 114 11.17 -10.76 17.58
C MET A 114 10.54 -12.07 18.08
N SER A 115 9.38 -12.00 18.73
CA SER A 115 8.63 -13.18 19.19
C SER A 115 8.11 -14.06 18.04
N GLU A 116 7.93 -13.50 16.84
CA GLU A 116 7.39 -14.21 15.67
C GLU A 116 8.47 -14.68 14.69
N LEU A 117 9.72 -14.23 14.85
CA LEU A 117 10.83 -14.61 13.96
C LEU A 117 11.28 -16.07 14.10
N ASN A 118 10.88 -16.76 15.18
CA ASN A 118 11.30 -18.13 15.50
C ASN A 118 10.16 -19.15 15.39
N SER A 119 9.19 -18.92 14.50
CA SER A 119 8.12 -19.90 14.30
C SER A 119 8.69 -21.23 13.76
N PRO A 120 8.22 -22.39 14.26
CA PRO A 120 8.76 -23.70 13.85
C PRO A 120 8.61 -24.01 12.36
N ASP A 121 7.60 -23.42 11.72
CA ASP A 121 7.27 -23.59 10.30
C ASP A 121 7.75 -22.41 9.43
N GLY A 122 8.42 -21.41 10.02
CA GLY A 122 8.86 -20.20 9.34
C GLY A 122 7.74 -19.25 8.92
N SER A 123 6.47 -19.52 9.30
CA SER A 123 5.34 -18.65 9.00
C SER A 123 5.25 -17.48 9.97
N ILE A 124 4.81 -16.31 9.48
CA ILE A 124 4.70 -15.09 10.28
C ILE A 124 3.23 -14.65 10.30
N ARG A 125 2.70 -14.31 11.48
CA ARG A 125 1.32 -13.82 11.56
C ARG A 125 1.28 -12.37 11.11
N SER A 126 0.45 -12.12 10.09
CA SER A 126 0.30 -10.81 9.49
C SER A 126 -1.07 -10.24 9.82
N PRO A 127 -1.16 -9.07 10.48
CA PRO A 127 -2.42 -8.37 10.73
C PRO A 127 -3.23 -8.09 9.45
N THR A 128 -2.54 -7.72 8.37
CA THR A 128 -3.15 -7.49 7.05
C THR A 128 -2.36 -8.14 5.93
N MET A 129 -2.95 -8.21 4.74
CA MET A 129 -2.25 -8.55 3.50
C MET A 129 -2.14 -7.34 2.57
N ALA A 130 -1.10 -7.31 1.74
CA ALA A 130 -0.98 -6.32 0.66
C ALA A 130 -2.14 -6.45 -0.35
N GLY A 131 -2.64 -7.68 -0.56
CA GLY A 131 -3.85 -7.97 -1.32
C GLY A 131 -3.63 -8.49 -2.74
N GLY A 132 -2.45 -8.30 -3.31
CA GLY A 132 -2.08 -8.80 -4.65
C GLY A 132 -2.03 -10.33 -4.74
N LEU A 133 -1.30 -10.93 -3.78
CA LEU A 133 -0.87 -12.32 -3.84
C LEU A 133 -1.25 -13.05 -2.56
N PHE A 134 -2.06 -14.10 -2.67
CA PHE A 134 -2.41 -14.98 -1.55
C PHE A 134 -2.99 -16.31 -2.03
N ALA A 135 -2.90 -17.32 -1.16
CA ALA A 135 -3.48 -18.64 -1.34
C ALA A 135 -4.48 -18.94 -0.22
N MET A 136 -5.61 -19.54 -0.57
CA MET A 136 -6.62 -19.98 0.41
C MET A 136 -7.48 -21.11 -0.12
N ASP A 137 -8.05 -21.89 0.79
CA ASP A 137 -9.06 -22.89 0.43
C ASP A 137 -10.25 -22.26 -0.29
N ARG A 138 -10.65 -22.87 -1.41
CA ARG A 138 -11.71 -22.36 -2.28
C ARG A 138 -13.03 -22.31 -1.54
N ASN A 139 -13.41 -23.37 -0.83
CA ASN A 139 -14.68 -23.40 -0.10
C ASN A 139 -14.69 -22.36 1.02
N TYR A 140 -13.55 -22.14 1.68
CA TYR A 140 -13.41 -21.12 2.72
C TYR A 140 -13.59 -19.72 2.15
N PHE A 141 -13.09 -19.45 0.94
CA PHE A 141 -13.34 -18.19 0.23
C PHE A 141 -14.85 -17.94 0.01
N TYR A 142 -15.59 -18.96 -0.40
CA TYR A 142 -17.06 -18.87 -0.55
C TYR A 142 -17.81 -18.79 0.79
N GLU A 143 -17.37 -19.51 1.82
CA GLU A 143 -17.96 -19.46 3.17
C GLU A 143 -17.81 -18.09 3.81
N LEU A 144 -16.64 -17.48 3.63
CA LEU A 144 -16.43 -16.09 3.97
C LEU A 144 -17.43 -15.26 3.15
N GLY A 145 -17.62 -15.52 1.87
CA GLY A 145 -18.52 -14.75 1.00
C GLY A 145 -17.74 -13.83 0.09
N GLN A 146 -16.54 -14.28 -0.30
CA GLN A 146 -15.67 -13.64 -1.26
C GLN A 146 -15.31 -12.20 -0.85
N TYR A 147 -14.85 -11.42 -1.82
CA TYR A 147 -14.78 -9.97 -1.69
C TYR A 147 -16.18 -9.35 -1.65
N ASP A 148 -16.28 -8.15 -1.08
CA ASP A 148 -17.49 -7.35 -1.20
C ASP A 148 -17.70 -6.89 -2.65
N ARG A 149 -18.86 -7.24 -3.22
CA ARG A 149 -19.25 -6.88 -4.60
C ARG A 149 -19.54 -5.39 -4.76
N GLY A 150 -19.81 -4.67 -3.67
CA GLY A 150 -20.02 -3.23 -3.65
C GLY A 150 -18.72 -2.43 -3.82
N MET A 151 -17.55 -3.06 -3.64
CA MET A 151 -16.26 -2.41 -3.86
C MET A 151 -15.98 -2.24 -5.35
N ASP A 152 -15.61 -1.03 -5.75
CA ASP A 152 -15.40 -0.69 -7.15
C ASP A 152 -13.92 -0.49 -7.49
N ILE A 153 -13.52 -1.08 -8.62
CA ILE A 153 -12.21 -0.94 -9.27
C ILE A 153 -11.00 -1.43 -8.45
N TRP A 154 -10.60 -0.71 -7.39
CA TRP A 154 -9.38 -0.95 -6.61
C TRP A 154 -9.43 -0.23 -5.25
N GLY A 155 -8.90 -0.87 -4.20
CA GLY A 155 -8.59 -0.24 -2.92
C GLY A 155 -9.47 -0.72 -1.77
N GLY A 156 -8.83 -1.04 -0.64
CA GLY A 156 -9.49 -1.41 0.62
C GLY A 156 -9.97 -2.86 0.69
N GLU A 157 -9.95 -3.62 -0.42
CA GLU A 157 -10.36 -5.02 -0.44
C GLU A 157 -9.40 -5.92 0.35
N ASN A 158 -8.12 -5.58 0.30
CA ASN A 158 -7.05 -6.24 1.03
C ASN A 158 -7.22 -6.09 2.55
N LEU A 159 -7.71 -4.93 2.96
CA LEU A 159 -8.03 -4.61 4.34
C LEU A 159 -9.36 -5.26 4.77
N GLU A 160 -10.41 -5.21 3.94
CA GLU A 160 -11.71 -5.84 4.25
C GLU A 160 -11.59 -7.34 4.46
N ILE A 161 -10.88 -8.04 3.58
CA ILE A 161 -10.67 -9.49 3.73
C ILE A 161 -9.77 -9.83 4.93
N SER A 162 -8.86 -8.93 5.33
CA SER A 162 -7.99 -9.09 6.50
C SER A 162 -8.70 -8.82 7.83
N PHE A 163 -9.50 -7.76 7.88
CA PHE A 163 -10.12 -7.29 9.12
C PHE A 163 -11.41 -7.98 9.43
N ARG A 164 -12.20 -8.15 8.37
CA ARG A 164 -13.60 -8.54 8.42
C ARG A 164 -14.26 -8.19 9.74
N GLU A 165 -14.17 -6.89 10.08
CA GLU A 165 -14.84 -6.11 11.14
C GLU A 165 -14.29 -4.67 11.28
N GLN A 166 -15.08 -3.81 11.93
CA GLN A 166 -15.45 -2.45 11.51
C GLN A 166 -14.51 -1.24 11.70
N TYR A 167 -14.79 -0.26 10.83
CA TYR A 167 -14.29 1.09 10.64
C TYR A 167 -15.26 2.16 11.18
N PHE A 168 -14.76 3.39 11.31
CA PHE A 168 -15.44 4.66 11.66
C PHE A 168 -15.29 5.19 13.09
N ALA A 169 -14.06 5.60 13.42
CA ALA A 169 -13.82 6.64 14.43
C ALA A 169 -12.93 7.80 13.94
N LEU A 170 -12.24 7.67 12.80
CA LEU A 170 -11.05 8.50 12.49
C LEU A 170 -11.16 9.38 11.24
N ARG A 171 -12.24 9.26 10.47
CA ARG A 171 -12.45 10.03 9.22
C ARG A 171 -13.91 10.53 9.15
N PRO A 172 -14.26 11.63 9.85
CA PRO A 172 -15.62 12.19 9.87
C PRO A 172 -16.18 12.50 8.47
N GLU A 173 -15.31 12.81 7.51
CA GLU A 173 -15.64 13.08 6.11
C GLU A 173 -16.22 11.88 5.36
N LEU A 174 -15.98 10.65 5.84
CA LEU A 174 -16.52 9.44 5.22
C LEU A 174 -17.88 9.03 5.79
N ARG A 175 -18.35 9.66 6.89
CA ARG A 175 -19.69 9.40 7.45
C ARG A 175 -20.81 9.76 6.48
N ASN A 176 -20.57 10.74 5.61
CA ASN A 176 -21.55 11.25 4.64
C ASN A 176 -21.31 10.71 3.23
N ARG A 177 -20.36 9.77 3.05
CA ARG A 177 -20.11 9.16 1.74
C ARG A 177 -21.11 8.03 1.55
N ASP A 178 -21.82 8.05 0.44
CA ASP A 178 -22.64 6.91 0.06
C ASP A 178 -21.73 5.69 -0.18
N TYR A 179 -21.95 4.63 0.59
CA TYR A 179 -21.23 3.36 0.53
C TYR A 179 -22.14 2.21 0.08
N GLY A 180 -23.38 2.53 -0.34
CA GLY A 180 -24.37 1.55 -0.78
C GLY A 180 -24.93 0.68 0.36
N ASP A 181 -25.57 -0.42 -0.03
CA ASP A 181 -26.16 -1.38 0.90
C ASP A 181 -25.13 -2.44 1.34
N ILE A 182 -24.91 -2.53 2.66
CA ILE A 182 -23.98 -3.48 3.29
C ILE A 182 -24.71 -4.57 4.09
N SER A 183 -26.04 -4.68 3.96
CA SER A 183 -26.87 -5.59 4.77
C SER A 183 -26.43 -7.05 4.66
N GLU A 184 -26.03 -7.49 3.46
CA GLU A 184 -25.50 -8.84 3.23
C GLU A 184 -24.19 -9.07 4.01
N ARG A 185 -23.27 -8.09 3.99
CA ARG A 185 -21.98 -8.18 4.71
C ARG A 185 -22.21 -8.24 6.23
N VAL A 186 -23.14 -7.44 6.75
CA VAL A 186 -23.54 -7.47 8.16
C VAL A 186 -24.17 -8.82 8.54
N ALA A 187 -25.00 -9.40 7.67
CA ALA A 187 -25.61 -10.71 7.90
C ALA A 187 -24.57 -11.83 7.93
N ILE A 188 -23.57 -11.79 7.04
CA ILE A 188 -22.45 -12.74 7.01
C ILE A 188 -21.68 -12.69 8.34
N ARG A 189 -21.31 -11.50 8.82
CA ARG A 189 -20.63 -11.31 10.12
C ARG A 189 -21.40 -11.97 11.26
N LYS A 190 -22.72 -11.73 11.33
CA LYS A 190 -23.58 -12.33 12.37
C LYS A 190 -23.62 -13.85 12.25
N ARG A 191 -23.79 -14.37 11.04
CA ARG A 191 -23.85 -15.81 10.76
C ARG A 191 -22.56 -16.53 11.13
N LEU A 192 -21.40 -15.90 10.89
CA LEU A 192 -20.08 -16.46 11.19
C LEU A 192 -19.63 -16.23 12.65
N GLN A 193 -20.42 -15.52 13.47
CA GLN A 193 -20.12 -15.22 14.87
C GLN A 193 -18.73 -14.60 15.06
N CYS A 194 -18.37 -13.64 14.19
CA CYS A 194 -17.05 -13.01 14.20
C CYS A 194 -16.74 -12.31 15.53
N HIS A 195 -15.46 -12.30 15.91
CA HIS A 195 -14.97 -11.52 17.05
C HIS A 195 -15.07 -10.01 16.78
N SER A 196 -15.09 -9.23 17.85
CA SER A 196 -15.12 -7.76 17.74
C SER A 196 -13.77 -7.22 17.24
N PHE A 197 -13.79 -6.04 16.63
CA PHE A 197 -12.56 -5.36 16.23
C PHE A 197 -11.65 -5.01 17.42
N LYS A 198 -12.23 -4.75 18.61
CA LYS A 198 -11.43 -4.60 19.83
C LYS A 198 -10.63 -5.87 20.13
N TRP A 199 -11.25 -7.05 20.02
CA TRP A 199 -10.55 -8.31 20.19
C TRP A 199 -9.42 -8.46 19.15
N TYR A 200 -9.66 -8.08 17.89
CA TYR A 200 -8.61 -8.07 16.86
C TYR A 200 -7.43 -7.18 17.25
N LEU A 201 -7.69 -5.94 17.70
CA LEU A 201 -6.60 -5.06 18.14
C LEU A 201 -5.90 -5.59 19.39
N ASP A 202 -6.62 -6.17 20.34
CA ASP A 202 -6.03 -6.67 21.58
C ASP A 202 -5.20 -7.96 21.37
N ASN A 203 -5.51 -8.77 20.36
CA ASN A 203 -4.97 -10.13 20.19
C ASN A 203 -4.17 -10.36 18.90
N ILE A 204 -4.47 -9.62 17.83
CA ILE A 204 -3.86 -9.79 16.50
C ILE A 204 -2.93 -8.61 16.17
N TYR A 205 -3.29 -7.38 16.55
CA TYR A 205 -2.52 -6.18 16.22
C TYR A 205 -2.36 -5.18 17.40
N PRO A 206 -1.81 -5.63 18.55
CA PRO A 206 -1.76 -4.84 19.79
C PRO A 206 -0.86 -3.60 19.70
N GLU A 207 0.22 -3.65 18.93
CA GLU A 207 1.09 -2.51 18.66
C GLU A 207 0.41 -1.33 17.96
N MET A 208 -0.73 -1.54 17.31
CA MET A 208 -1.51 -0.43 16.73
C MET A 208 -2.16 0.45 17.81
N GLN A 209 -2.39 -0.11 18.99
CA GLN A 209 -2.88 0.62 20.15
C GLN A 209 -1.73 1.40 20.77
N VAL A 210 -1.48 2.61 20.28
CA VAL A 210 -0.45 3.50 20.82
C VAL A 210 -0.86 3.98 22.22
N SER A 211 -0.55 3.20 23.26
CA SER A 211 -0.43 3.68 24.64
C SER A 211 0.55 2.83 25.44
N SER A 212 1.73 3.41 25.65
CA SER A 212 2.79 2.92 26.54
C SER A 212 2.27 2.68 27.97
N PRO A 213 2.72 1.64 28.70
CA PRO A 213 2.18 1.23 30.00
C PRO A 213 2.35 2.23 31.17
N HIS A 214 2.95 3.40 30.94
CA HIS A 214 3.24 4.40 31.99
C HIS A 214 2.50 5.74 31.86
N LYS A 215 1.44 5.84 31.05
CA LYS A 215 0.55 7.01 31.07
C LYS A 215 -0.86 6.60 31.52
N PRO A 216 -1.43 7.30 32.53
CA PRO A 216 -2.76 6.97 33.02
C PRO A 216 -3.78 7.07 31.88
N GLN A 217 -4.70 6.12 31.86
CA GLN A 217 -5.80 6.03 30.91
C GLN A 217 -6.49 7.40 30.79
N GLN A 218 -6.31 8.07 29.65
CA GLN A 218 -7.21 9.16 29.30
C GLN A 218 -8.43 8.53 28.61
N PRO A 219 -9.65 8.89 29.03
CA PRO A 219 -10.85 8.42 28.35
C PRO A 219 -10.76 8.77 26.87
N VAL A 220 -10.99 7.76 26.03
CA VAL A 220 -10.84 7.72 24.56
C VAL A 220 -11.73 8.76 23.82
N PHE A 221 -12.50 9.56 24.55
CA PHE A 221 -13.51 10.46 24.00
C PHE A 221 -13.50 11.82 24.72
N ILE A 222 -12.51 12.65 24.43
CA ILE A 222 -12.69 14.10 24.50
C ILE A 222 -12.13 14.66 23.19
N ASN A 223 -12.96 15.45 22.51
CA ASN A 223 -12.59 16.28 21.37
C ASN A 223 -11.26 17.00 21.64
N LYS A 224 -10.13 16.39 21.30
CA LYS A 224 -8.90 17.13 21.08
C LYS A 224 -9.20 17.97 19.85
N GLY A 225 -9.47 19.26 20.05
CA GLY A 225 -9.34 20.23 18.96
C GLY A 225 -8.02 19.94 18.25
N LEU A 226 -8.08 19.90 16.90
CA LEU A 226 -6.97 19.52 16.02
C LEU A 226 -5.63 20.00 16.58
N LYS A 227 -4.91 19.13 17.28
CA LYS A 227 -3.55 19.45 17.69
C LYS A 227 -2.73 19.28 16.42
N ARG A 228 -2.32 20.39 15.82
CA ARG A 228 -1.47 20.35 14.63
C ARG A 228 -0.23 19.50 14.97
N PRO A 229 0.14 18.54 14.10
CA PRO A 229 1.33 17.73 14.29
C PRO A 229 2.55 18.62 14.57
N LYS A 230 3.41 18.17 15.49
CA LYS A 230 4.64 18.88 15.79
C LYS A 230 5.58 18.76 14.60
N VAL A 231 5.97 19.89 14.04
CA VAL A 231 7.03 19.94 13.03
C VAL A 231 8.36 19.55 13.70
N LEU A 232 9.00 18.51 13.18
CA LEU A 232 10.29 17.99 13.63
C LEU A 232 11.44 18.78 13.01
N GLN A 233 11.34 19.07 11.71
CA GLN A 233 12.36 19.78 10.96
C GLN A 233 11.72 20.68 9.89
N ARG A 234 12.37 21.80 9.59
CA ARG A 234 12.06 22.65 8.44
C ARG A 234 13.31 22.84 7.61
N GLY A 235 13.12 23.07 6.33
CA GLY A 235 14.21 23.39 5.43
C GLY A 235 13.81 23.23 3.98
N ARG A 236 14.78 23.40 3.09
CA ARG A 236 14.62 23.11 1.66
C ARG A 236 15.10 21.68 1.39
N LEU A 237 14.34 20.92 0.61
CA LEU A 237 14.72 19.57 0.21
C LEU A 237 15.67 19.62 -0.99
N ARG A 238 16.97 19.69 -0.73
CA ARG A 238 18.02 19.76 -1.76
C ARG A 238 18.46 18.36 -2.19
N ASN A 239 18.51 18.13 -3.50
CA ASN A 239 19.07 16.91 -4.06
C ASN A 239 20.60 16.99 -4.15
N VAL A 240 21.29 15.93 -3.74
CA VAL A 240 22.75 15.89 -3.66
C VAL A 240 23.43 15.79 -5.04
N LEU A 241 22.76 15.28 -6.08
CA LEU A 241 23.33 15.19 -7.43
C LEU A 241 23.16 16.48 -8.23
N SER A 242 21.93 17.03 -8.27
CA SER A 242 21.63 18.20 -9.10
C SER A 242 21.87 19.54 -8.40
N ASP A 243 22.08 19.53 -7.08
CA ASP A 243 22.18 20.74 -6.24
C ASP A 243 20.95 21.66 -6.33
N LYS A 244 19.80 21.07 -6.67
CA LYS A 244 18.50 21.74 -6.84
C LYS A 244 17.51 21.29 -5.76
N CYS A 245 16.56 22.17 -5.45
CA CYS A 245 15.57 21.98 -4.40
C CYS A 245 14.24 21.50 -4.97
N LEU A 246 13.60 20.57 -4.27
CA LEU A 246 12.27 20.07 -4.60
C LEU A 246 11.23 21.18 -4.38
N VAL A 247 10.41 21.45 -5.38
CA VAL A 247 9.41 22.52 -5.39
C VAL A 247 8.15 22.10 -6.16
N ALA A 248 7.07 22.86 -6.03
CA ALA A 248 5.90 22.72 -6.90
C ALA A 248 6.21 23.15 -8.33
N GLN A 249 5.78 22.39 -9.36
CA GLN A 249 5.91 22.82 -10.76
C GLN A 249 5.08 24.07 -11.06
N GLY A 250 3.93 24.22 -10.40
CA GLY A 250 3.07 25.40 -10.43
C GLY A 250 3.05 26.11 -9.08
N ARG A 251 1.85 26.37 -8.56
CA ARG A 251 1.68 26.96 -7.23
C ARG A 251 1.68 25.88 -6.14
N PRO A 252 2.32 26.08 -4.97
CA PRO A 252 2.26 25.14 -3.85
C PRO A 252 0.85 24.84 -3.35
N SER A 253 -0.12 25.74 -3.58
CA SER A 253 -1.52 25.56 -3.20
C SER A 253 -2.34 24.70 -4.18
N GLN A 254 -1.76 24.28 -5.31
CA GLN A 254 -2.49 23.56 -6.36
C GLN A 254 -2.60 22.07 -6.02
N LYS A 255 -3.79 21.63 -5.65
CA LYS A 255 -4.09 20.20 -5.43
C LYS A 255 -3.87 19.41 -6.72
N GLY A 256 -3.16 18.29 -6.61
CA GLY A 256 -2.73 17.46 -7.74
C GLY A 256 -1.57 18.03 -8.54
N GLY A 257 -0.97 19.15 -8.10
CA GLY A 257 0.19 19.73 -8.74
C GLY A 257 1.41 18.80 -8.66
N ALA A 258 2.13 18.64 -9.76
CA ALA A 258 3.39 17.89 -9.78
C ALA A 258 4.50 18.63 -9.04
N VAL A 259 5.48 17.88 -8.56
CA VAL A 259 6.72 18.43 -8.00
C VAL A 259 7.90 18.22 -8.97
N VAL A 260 8.86 19.13 -8.91
CA VAL A 260 10.07 19.17 -9.74
C VAL A 260 11.23 19.71 -8.90
N VAL A 261 12.45 19.69 -9.43
CA VAL A 261 13.61 20.38 -8.85
C VAL A 261 13.91 21.69 -9.58
N ARG A 262 14.22 22.75 -8.82
CA ARG A 262 14.69 24.06 -9.33
C ARG A 262 15.85 24.58 -8.48
N ASP A 263 16.48 25.66 -8.92
CA ASP A 263 17.56 26.28 -8.16
C ASP A 263 17.09 26.66 -6.75
N CYS A 264 17.90 26.29 -5.77
CA CYS A 264 17.61 26.53 -4.36
C CYS A 264 17.68 28.03 -4.04
N ASP A 265 16.58 28.62 -3.59
CA ASP A 265 16.54 30.02 -3.16
C ASP A 265 16.24 30.10 -1.65
N PRO A 266 17.17 30.60 -0.80
CA PRO A 266 16.93 30.77 0.63
C PRO A 266 15.83 31.76 0.99
N GLN A 267 15.48 32.67 0.07
CA GLN A 267 14.46 33.70 0.29
C GLN A 267 13.08 33.30 -0.24
N ASP A 268 12.96 32.14 -0.90
CA ASP A 268 11.72 31.68 -1.51
C ASP A 268 10.93 30.77 -0.53
N PRO A 269 9.84 31.29 0.09
CA PRO A 269 9.04 30.51 1.01
C PRO A 269 8.28 29.35 0.32
N GLU A 270 8.16 29.36 -1.01
CA GLU A 270 7.54 28.28 -1.77
C GLU A 270 8.45 27.05 -1.90
N GLN A 271 9.71 27.14 -1.46
CA GLN A 271 10.64 26.01 -1.37
C GLN A 271 10.80 25.45 0.05
N GLU A 272 10.12 26.05 1.05
CA GLU A 272 10.19 25.59 2.43
C GLU A 272 9.33 24.33 2.61
N TRP A 273 9.96 23.26 3.06
CA TRP A 273 9.32 22.03 3.49
C TRP A 273 9.35 21.93 5.02
N ALA A 274 8.23 21.49 5.59
CA ALA A 274 8.15 21.06 6.97
C ALA A 274 7.97 19.55 7.02
N TYR A 275 8.80 18.87 7.81
CA TYR A 275 8.69 17.46 8.13
C TYR A 275 8.18 17.31 9.56
N ASP A 276 7.08 16.58 9.76
CA ASP A 276 6.39 16.50 11.04
C ASP A 276 6.45 15.12 11.71
N GLU A 277 5.88 15.03 12.92
CA GLU A 277 5.84 13.81 13.72
C GLU A 277 4.95 12.71 13.15
N GLU A 278 4.13 13.02 12.14
CA GLU A 278 3.33 12.06 11.38
C GLU A 278 4.05 11.60 10.11
N HIS A 279 5.30 12.03 9.92
CA HIS A 279 6.15 11.72 8.77
C HIS A 279 5.59 12.28 7.45
N GLU A 280 4.83 13.37 7.49
CA GLU A 280 4.38 14.09 6.30
C GLU A 280 5.39 15.18 5.91
N LEU A 281 5.52 15.42 4.60
CA LEU A 281 6.31 16.53 4.04
C LEU A 281 5.37 17.61 3.51
N ILE A 282 5.34 18.75 4.18
CA ILE A 282 4.41 19.84 3.91
C ILE A 282 5.14 20.99 3.19
N LEU A 283 4.76 21.27 1.95
CA LEU A 283 5.32 22.38 1.17
C LEU A 283 4.62 23.70 1.50
N ALA A 284 5.42 24.73 1.82
CA ALA A 284 4.98 26.09 2.13
C ALA A 284 3.90 26.17 3.24
N GLY A 285 3.79 25.13 4.08
CA GLY A 285 2.73 25.01 5.07
C GLY A 285 1.31 24.79 4.50
N LEU A 286 1.20 24.37 3.23
CA LEU A 286 -0.08 24.29 2.50
C LEU A 286 -0.50 22.85 2.17
N LEU A 287 0.28 22.15 1.36
CA LEU A 287 -0.05 20.82 0.83
C LEU A 287 1.07 19.83 1.13
N CYS A 288 0.71 18.55 1.22
CA CYS A 288 1.63 17.47 1.51
C CYS A 288 2.08 16.76 0.24
N LEU A 289 3.33 16.31 0.23
CA LEU A 289 3.85 15.43 -0.80
C LEU A 289 3.15 14.06 -0.70
N ASP A 290 2.59 13.61 -1.81
CA ASP A 290 1.68 12.46 -1.87
C ASP A 290 1.97 11.61 -3.10
N MET A 291 1.78 10.30 -2.97
CA MET A 291 1.81 9.36 -4.07
C MET A 291 0.41 8.95 -4.53
N SER A 292 0.27 8.66 -5.82
CA SER A 292 -0.93 8.04 -6.33
C SER A 292 -1.06 6.61 -5.82
N GLU A 293 -2.17 6.32 -5.14
CA GLU A 293 -2.51 4.95 -4.78
C GLU A 293 -3.01 4.13 -5.99
N ILE A 294 -3.33 4.79 -7.11
CA ILE A 294 -3.92 4.12 -8.28
C ILE A 294 -2.85 3.41 -9.12
N ARG A 295 -1.64 4.00 -9.24
CA ARG A 295 -0.51 3.44 -9.99
C ARG A 295 0.79 3.79 -9.30
N SER A 296 1.60 2.78 -9.00
CA SER A 296 2.94 2.96 -8.42
C SER A 296 3.90 3.75 -9.31
N SER A 297 3.64 3.81 -10.62
CA SER A 297 4.43 4.57 -11.59
C SER A 297 4.03 6.04 -11.72
N ASP A 298 2.95 6.48 -11.07
CA ASP A 298 2.54 7.88 -11.16
C ASP A 298 3.57 8.74 -10.42
N PRO A 299 3.91 9.94 -10.93
CA PRO A 299 4.86 10.82 -10.25
C PRO A 299 4.27 11.37 -8.95
N PRO A 300 5.12 11.76 -7.99
CA PRO A 300 4.69 12.43 -6.77
C PRO A 300 3.99 13.75 -7.05
N ARG A 301 3.01 14.08 -6.20
CA ARG A 301 2.12 15.25 -6.35
C ARG A 301 1.84 15.90 -5.01
N LEU A 302 1.24 17.09 -5.05
CA LEU A 302 0.79 17.82 -3.86
C LEU A 302 -0.70 17.56 -3.58
N MET A 303 -1.02 17.11 -2.37
CA MET A 303 -2.39 16.84 -1.94
C MET A 303 -2.67 17.45 -0.58
N LYS A 304 -3.95 17.44 -0.14
CA LYS A 304 -4.28 17.89 1.20
C LYS A 304 -3.63 16.95 2.21
N CYS A 305 -2.91 17.52 3.17
CA CYS A 305 -2.39 16.81 4.33
C CYS A 305 -3.52 16.13 5.10
N HIS A 306 -3.29 14.91 5.56
CA HIS A 306 -4.33 14.14 6.23
C HIS A 306 -3.86 13.33 7.44
N GLY A 307 -2.57 13.40 7.78
CA GLY A 307 -1.98 12.78 8.98
C GLY A 307 -2.16 11.27 9.08
N SER A 308 -2.61 10.65 8.00
CA SER A 308 -3.08 9.28 8.02
C SER A 308 -1.97 8.31 7.70
N GLY A 309 -0.82 8.76 7.20
CA GLY A 309 0.27 7.90 6.74
C GLY A 309 -0.04 7.20 5.41
N GLY A 310 0.72 6.18 5.02
CA GLY A 310 0.57 5.55 3.70
C GLY A 310 1.10 6.47 2.59
N SER A 311 0.24 6.95 1.69
CA SER A 311 0.64 7.73 0.49
C SER A 311 1.33 9.06 0.78
N GLN A 312 1.19 9.59 1.99
CA GLN A 312 1.84 10.83 2.46
C GLN A 312 2.93 10.57 3.50
N GLN A 313 3.25 9.30 3.79
CA GLN A 313 4.26 8.94 4.78
C GLN A 313 5.65 8.82 4.16
N TRP A 314 6.54 9.71 4.53
CA TRP A 314 7.90 9.77 4.01
C TRP A 314 8.91 9.49 5.11
N THR A 315 9.88 8.63 4.83
CA THR A 315 10.97 8.35 5.76
C THR A 315 12.27 8.90 5.21
N LEU A 316 12.90 9.80 5.97
CA LEU A 316 14.29 10.20 5.75
C LEU A 316 15.20 9.07 6.24
N GLY A 317 15.72 8.29 5.30
CA GLY A 317 16.57 7.13 5.58
C GLY A 317 17.96 7.52 6.08
N LYS A 318 18.70 6.56 6.66
CA LYS A 318 20.08 6.78 7.15
C LYS A 318 21.05 7.25 6.06
N ASN A 319 20.78 6.88 4.80
CA ASN A 319 21.58 7.27 3.63
C ASN A 319 21.05 8.55 2.96
N ASN A 320 20.26 9.37 3.67
CA ASN A 320 19.58 10.55 3.13
C ASN A 320 18.58 10.23 2.01
N TRP A 321 18.07 9.00 1.96
CA TRP A 321 16.96 8.68 1.06
C TRP A 321 15.68 9.34 1.50
N LEU A 322 14.87 9.72 0.53
CA LEU A 322 13.48 10.05 0.78
C LEU A 322 12.60 8.88 0.34
N TYR A 323 12.31 7.99 1.29
CA TYR A 323 11.60 6.74 1.06
C TYR A 323 10.08 6.92 1.24
N GLN A 324 9.30 6.41 0.29
CA GLN A 324 7.84 6.38 0.37
C GLN A 324 7.37 4.97 0.74
N VAL A 325 6.84 4.85 1.95
CA VAL A 325 6.28 3.63 2.56
C VAL A 325 5.21 2.94 1.70
N SER A 326 4.30 3.66 1.05
CA SER A 326 3.16 3.04 0.34
C SER A 326 3.56 2.34 -0.97
N VAL A 327 4.60 2.83 -1.65
CA VAL A 327 5.10 2.24 -2.91
C VAL A 327 6.40 1.47 -2.74
N GLY A 328 7.06 1.58 -1.58
CA GLY A 328 8.30 0.88 -1.30
C GLY A 328 9.50 1.38 -2.11
N GLN A 329 9.49 2.65 -2.52
CA GLN A 329 10.47 3.24 -3.43
C GLN A 329 11.03 4.56 -2.90
N CYS A 330 12.13 5.02 -3.48
CA CYS A 330 12.81 6.25 -3.12
C CYS A 330 12.62 7.33 -4.20
N LEU A 331 12.52 8.59 -3.77
CA LEU A 331 12.42 9.73 -4.67
C LEU A 331 13.77 9.96 -5.38
N ALA A 332 13.76 10.08 -6.71
CA ALA A 332 14.94 10.27 -7.54
C ALA A 332 14.78 11.47 -8.48
N VAL A 333 15.85 12.23 -8.70
CA VAL A 333 15.91 13.20 -9.80
C VAL A 333 16.14 12.47 -11.13
N VAL A 334 15.29 12.78 -12.11
CA VAL A 334 15.39 12.30 -13.50
C VAL A 334 16.08 13.35 -14.34
N ASP A 335 17.09 12.94 -15.11
CA ASP A 335 17.86 13.81 -16.00
C ASP A 335 18.33 15.10 -15.30
N PRO A 336 19.40 15.03 -14.48
CA PRO A 336 19.85 16.13 -13.62
C PRO A 336 20.21 17.41 -14.37
N LEU A 337 20.49 17.31 -15.67
CA LEU A 337 20.85 18.42 -16.55
C LEU A 337 19.62 19.05 -17.22
N SER A 338 18.45 18.42 -17.11
CA SER A 338 17.21 18.94 -17.66
C SER A 338 16.77 20.22 -16.96
N ILE A 339 16.46 21.25 -17.75
CA ILE A 339 15.85 22.49 -17.26
C ILE A 339 14.49 22.21 -16.60
N LYS A 340 13.81 21.13 -16.99
CA LYS A 340 12.50 20.77 -16.44
C LYS A 340 12.58 20.12 -15.06
N GLY A 341 13.74 19.57 -14.67
CA GLY A 341 14.01 19.07 -13.32
C GLY A 341 13.02 18.02 -12.82
N TYR A 342 12.66 17.04 -13.63
CA TYR A 342 11.66 16.04 -13.22
C TYR A 342 12.16 15.13 -12.10
N VAL A 343 11.22 14.63 -11.30
CA VAL A 343 11.47 13.61 -10.28
C VAL A 343 10.57 12.39 -10.51
N THR A 344 11.02 11.23 -10.07
CA THR A 344 10.29 9.97 -10.15
C THR A 344 10.48 9.14 -8.89
N MET A 345 9.67 8.11 -8.72
CA MET A 345 9.95 7.04 -7.78
C MET A 345 10.78 5.96 -8.46
N ALA A 346 11.82 5.48 -7.78
CA ALA A 346 12.71 4.43 -8.26
C ALA A 346 13.05 3.45 -7.14
N ILE A 347 13.57 2.27 -7.50
CA ILE A 347 14.12 1.35 -6.50
C ILE A 347 15.23 2.06 -5.72
N CYS A 348 15.17 1.94 -4.40
CA CYS A 348 16.14 2.57 -3.52
C CYS A 348 17.55 2.06 -3.78
N ASP A 349 18.46 2.96 -4.10
CA ASP A 349 19.88 2.70 -4.29
C ASP A 349 20.73 3.82 -3.70
N ASP A 350 22.04 3.59 -3.53
CA ASP A 350 22.95 4.59 -2.95
C ASP A 350 23.35 5.69 -3.95
N SER A 351 22.64 5.86 -5.07
CA SER A 351 22.97 6.88 -6.06
C SER A 351 22.69 8.29 -5.52
N ARG A 352 23.51 9.24 -5.94
CA ARG A 352 23.37 10.64 -5.51
C ARG A 352 22.06 11.28 -5.98
N SER A 353 21.42 10.76 -7.04
CA SER A 353 20.12 11.26 -7.50
C SER A 353 18.99 10.95 -6.52
N GLN A 354 19.17 9.96 -5.63
CA GLN A 354 18.20 9.57 -4.60
C GLN A 354 18.51 10.13 -3.20
N GLN A 355 19.60 10.87 -3.05
CA GLN A 355 20.01 11.46 -1.79
C GLN A 355 19.49 12.89 -1.67
N TRP A 356 18.78 13.18 -0.58
CA TRP A 356 18.10 14.43 -0.30
C TRP A 356 18.48 14.96 1.08
N GLN A 357 18.80 16.24 1.16
CA GLN A 357 19.12 16.92 2.41
C GLN A 357 18.05 17.96 2.70
N LEU A 358 17.53 17.95 3.93
CA LEU A 358 16.59 18.95 4.40
C LEU A 358 17.39 20.08 5.06
N ASP A 359 17.77 21.07 4.26
CA ASP A 359 18.66 22.16 4.64
C ASP A 359 17.86 23.30 5.29
N GLY A 360 18.02 23.46 6.60
CA GLY A 360 17.34 24.46 7.44
C GLY A 360 17.94 25.85 7.41
#